data_AF-A0A4Y3PGH8-F1
#
_entry.id   AF-A0A4Y3PGH8-F1
#
_cell.length_a   1.000
_cell.length_b   1.000
_cell.length_c   1.000
_cell.angle_alpha   90.00
_cell.angle_beta   90.00
_cell.angle_gamma   90.00
#
_symmetry.space_group_name_H-M   'P 1'
#
loop_
_entity.id
_entity.type
_entity.pdbx_description
1 polymer ?
#
loop_
_entity_poly.entity_id
_entity_poly.type
_entity_poly.pdbx_seq_one_letter_code
_entity_poly.pdbx_strand_id
1 'polypeptide(L)'
;MMKRFALCFLMAWLLVQAVWTNGANAAAGFDDIDGHWAEQQINELASLGIIKSNGKHLFYPNKPISRGEALALLNRVVEKVYGSLDLPQRKENLDYNFLLRGEVEQLLVNMKTVWQVETNALSTYDPGDRMLYYLYLAESGQLIKKQQKENPKWWLSSAALQQSLSREEASLLLFHVLAPQKFRTANLKPQDAATYFDSFYEWKQDRYYRDTYSPYPLAIREFQLFLTEKTFSPDKVMTRAEYAVVMKRLLDYYRIDTLAQFRAAINQQQKIAQLYLRSANLAWEKKDQARLSVVFSPDALKSMAALPQVPKYNGPVTITSKVDINDPKILWLIGFYPDPVKGDFQIEYKLEQADANAFGRKITAVIYSEK
;
A
#
# COMPACT_ATOMS: atom_id res chain seq x y z
N MET A 1 -28.70 10.59 50.23
CA MET A 1 -28.32 9.51 49.28
C MET A 1 -28.63 9.83 47.81
N MET A 2 -29.73 10.51 47.48
CA MET A 2 -30.16 10.74 46.08
C MET A 2 -29.20 11.61 45.22
N LYS A 3 -28.44 12.54 45.82
CA LYS A 3 -27.50 13.41 45.07
C LYS A 3 -26.27 12.68 44.53
N ARG A 4 -25.86 11.56 45.15
CA ARG A 4 -24.72 10.73 44.71
C ARG A 4 -25.09 9.80 43.57
N PHE A 5 -26.33 9.30 43.55
CA PHE A 5 -26.86 8.50 42.45
C PHE A 5 -27.06 9.32 41.17
N ALA A 6 -27.57 10.56 41.29
CA ALA A 6 -27.71 11.46 40.15
C ALA A 6 -26.37 11.82 39.50
N LEU A 7 -25.31 11.98 40.29
CA LEU A 7 -23.97 12.29 39.79
C LEU A 7 -23.37 11.11 39.00
N CYS A 8 -23.52 9.87 39.49
CA CYS A 8 -23.07 8.67 38.77
C CYS A 8 -23.86 8.43 37.48
N PHE A 9 -25.15 8.74 37.46
CA PHE A 9 -25.98 8.64 36.25
C PHE A 9 -25.58 9.68 35.19
N LEU A 10 -25.27 10.91 35.60
CA LEU A 10 -24.78 11.97 34.71
C LEU A 10 -23.36 11.66 34.17
N MET A 11 -22.50 11.07 35.00
CA MET A 11 -21.17 10.60 34.57
C MET A 11 -21.26 9.43 33.59
N ALA A 12 -22.13 8.46 33.85
CA ALA A 12 -22.38 7.36 32.93
C ALA A 12 -22.98 7.84 31.61
N TRP A 13 -23.88 8.84 31.65
CA TRP A 13 -24.45 9.43 30.45
C TRP A 13 -23.41 10.22 29.64
N LEU A 14 -22.53 10.99 30.28
CA LEU A 14 -21.41 11.69 29.62
C LEU A 14 -20.39 10.72 29.01
N LEU A 15 -20.14 9.57 29.65
CA LEU A 15 -19.27 8.51 29.10
C LEU A 15 -19.89 7.80 27.90
N VAL A 16 -21.22 7.70 27.82
CA VAL A 16 -21.92 7.14 26.64
C VAL A 16 -21.93 8.11 25.45
N GLN A 17 -21.89 9.44 25.69
CA GLN A 17 -21.75 10.43 24.61
C GLN A 17 -20.36 10.42 23.96
N ALA A 18 -19.32 9.95 24.68
CA ALA A 18 -17.96 9.85 24.15
C ALA A 18 -17.75 8.69 23.15
N VAL A 19 -18.75 7.82 22.97
CA VAL A 19 -18.67 6.65 22.06
C VAL A 19 -19.15 6.98 20.64
N TRP A 20 -19.64 8.20 20.39
CA TRP A 20 -20.14 8.63 19.08
C TRP A 20 -19.43 9.86 18.54
N THR A 21 -18.14 10.04 18.80
CA THR A 21 -17.33 10.88 17.92
C THR A 21 -16.92 10.03 16.71
N ASN A 22 -17.87 9.83 15.79
CA ASN A 22 -17.47 9.62 14.39
C ASN A 22 -16.61 10.84 14.06
N GLY A 23 -15.30 10.65 13.98
CA GLY A 23 -14.39 11.66 13.48
C GLY A 23 -14.84 11.98 12.07
N ALA A 24 -15.65 13.03 11.91
CA ALA A 24 -15.84 13.65 10.64
C ALA A 24 -14.44 14.01 10.17
N ASN A 25 -13.97 13.35 9.11
CA ASN A 25 -12.78 13.77 8.40
C ASN A 25 -13.12 15.14 7.80
N ALA A 26 -13.03 16.20 8.61
CA ALA A 26 -12.89 17.54 8.11
C ALA A 26 -11.71 17.47 7.14
N ALA A 27 -11.96 17.74 5.85
CA ALA A 27 -10.90 17.87 4.89
C ALA A 27 -9.86 18.79 5.52
N ALA A 28 -8.66 18.27 5.76
CA ALA A 28 -7.59 19.04 6.34
C ALA A 28 -7.23 20.13 5.35
N GLY A 29 -7.88 21.29 5.46
CA GLY A 29 -7.47 22.51 4.79
C GLY A 29 -6.11 22.91 5.35
N PHE A 30 -5.19 23.21 4.43
CA PHE A 30 -3.88 23.75 4.77
C PHE A 30 -3.84 25.21 4.32
N ASP A 31 -3.47 26.12 5.21
CA ASP A 31 -3.51 27.55 4.94
C ASP A 31 -2.32 28.01 4.07
N ASP A 32 -1.24 27.22 4.03
CA ASP A 32 0.02 27.55 3.34
C ASP A 32 0.15 26.97 1.93
N ILE A 33 -0.95 26.48 1.37
CA ILE A 33 -1.02 25.98 -0.01
C ILE A 33 -1.94 26.81 -0.91
N ASP A 34 -2.58 27.85 -0.39
CA ASP A 34 -3.47 28.72 -1.18
C ASP A 34 -2.73 29.33 -2.37
N GLY A 35 -3.21 29.05 -3.59
CA GLY A 35 -2.59 29.51 -4.83
C GLY A 35 -1.28 28.78 -5.19
N HIS A 36 -0.90 27.74 -4.43
CA HIS A 36 0.28 26.93 -4.73
C HIS A 36 -0.03 25.97 -5.88
N TRP A 37 0.93 25.78 -6.80
CA TRP A 37 0.73 24.95 -8.01
C TRP A 37 0.34 23.48 -7.74
N ALA A 38 0.63 22.98 -6.52
CA ALA A 38 0.32 21.62 -6.06
C ALA A 38 -0.92 21.55 -5.15
N GLU A 39 -1.60 22.67 -4.91
CA GLU A 39 -2.72 22.79 -3.97
C GLU A 39 -3.77 21.71 -4.19
N GLN A 40 -4.23 21.57 -5.44
CA GLN A 40 -5.24 20.59 -5.81
C GLN A 40 -4.83 19.17 -5.41
N GLN A 41 -3.62 18.74 -5.79
CA GLN A 41 -3.16 17.37 -5.50
C GLN A 41 -2.96 17.15 -4.01
N ILE A 42 -2.49 18.17 -3.27
CA ILE A 42 -2.34 18.11 -1.82
C ILE A 42 -3.71 17.95 -1.15
N ASN A 43 -4.70 18.76 -1.53
CA ASN A 43 -6.07 18.70 -1.01
C ASN A 43 -6.75 17.35 -1.34
N GLU A 44 -6.57 16.83 -2.55
CA GLU A 44 -7.07 15.51 -2.94
C GLU A 44 -6.43 14.39 -2.10
N LEU A 45 -5.12 14.41 -1.90
CA LEU A 45 -4.46 13.42 -1.04
C LEU A 45 -4.84 13.56 0.43
N ALA A 46 -5.10 14.78 0.90
CA ALA A 46 -5.53 15.06 2.26
C ALA A 46 -6.95 14.56 2.53
N SER A 47 -7.89 14.79 1.61
CA SER A 47 -9.27 14.28 1.73
C SER A 47 -9.33 12.75 1.74
N LEU A 48 -8.32 12.10 1.15
CA LEU A 48 -8.16 10.65 1.17
C LEU A 48 -7.44 10.12 2.42
N GLY A 49 -6.93 11.00 3.29
CA GLY A 49 -6.17 10.66 4.50
C GLY A 49 -4.71 10.27 4.24
N ILE A 50 -4.21 10.45 3.02
CA ILE A 50 -2.82 10.13 2.64
C ILE A 50 -1.88 11.21 3.18
N ILE A 51 -2.23 12.48 2.96
CA ILE A 51 -1.59 13.60 3.65
C ILE A 51 -2.38 13.85 4.93
N LYS A 52 -1.69 13.78 6.08
CA LYS A 52 -2.29 13.99 7.39
C LYS A 52 -2.00 15.42 7.86
N SER A 53 -2.98 16.08 8.47
CA SER A 53 -2.75 17.35 9.16
C SER A 53 -1.83 17.14 10.36
N ASN A 54 -0.93 18.08 10.60
CA ASN A 54 -0.12 18.15 11.81
C ASN A 54 -0.83 18.85 12.99
N GLY A 55 -2.15 19.09 12.86
CA GLY A 55 -2.95 19.84 13.83
C GLY A 55 -2.73 21.35 13.79
N LYS A 56 -1.82 21.85 12.94
CA LYS A 56 -1.52 23.28 12.78
C LYS A 56 -2.02 23.86 11.46
N HIS A 57 -2.77 23.09 10.66
CA HIS A 57 -3.26 23.51 9.34
C HIS A 57 -2.13 23.95 8.37
N LEU A 58 -0.92 23.41 8.52
CA LEU A 58 0.23 23.74 7.65
C LEU A 58 0.83 22.49 7.03
N PHE A 59 1.00 22.48 5.71
CA PHE A 59 1.59 21.39 4.94
C PHE A 59 3.10 21.57 4.70
N TYR A 60 3.56 22.82 4.61
CA TYR A 60 4.90 23.26 4.23
C TYR A 60 5.31 22.78 2.83
N PRO A 61 4.62 23.19 1.75
CA PRO A 61 4.80 22.63 0.42
C PRO A 61 6.24 22.72 -0.10
N ASN A 62 6.95 23.80 0.23
CA ASN A 62 8.31 24.09 -0.27
C ASN A 62 9.43 23.50 0.60
N LYS A 63 9.12 22.88 1.74
CA LYS A 63 10.16 22.20 2.54
C LYS A 63 10.62 20.93 1.84
N PRO A 64 11.92 20.56 1.96
CA PRO A 64 12.39 19.24 1.58
C PRO A 64 11.56 18.14 2.24
N ILE A 65 11.26 17.09 1.50
CA ILE A 65 10.70 15.86 2.08
C ILE A 65 11.84 14.97 2.57
N SER A 66 11.72 14.39 3.77
CA SER A 66 12.70 13.40 4.23
C SER A 66 12.46 12.02 3.61
N ARG A 67 13.50 11.17 3.56
CA ARG A 67 13.38 9.77 3.08
C ARG A 67 12.31 8.99 3.85
N GLY A 68 12.25 9.16 5.17
CA GLY A 68 11.28 8.51 6.03
C GLY A 68 9.85 9.03 5.85
N GLU A 69 9.67 10.33 5.63
CA GLU A 69 8.36 10.90 5.26
C GLU A 69 7.88 10.37 3.91
N ALA A 70 8.78 10.23 2.94
CA ALA A 70 8.48 9.68 1.63
C ALA A 70 8.03 8.21 1.69
N LEU A 71 8.74 7.37 2.46
CA LEU A 71 8.33 5.97 2.72
C LEU A 71 6.97 5.89 3.40
N ALA A 72 6.71 6.74 4.40
CA ALA A 72 5.40 6.78 5.05
C ALA A 72 4.28 7.21 4.07
N LEU A 73 4.54 8.17 3.18
CA LEU A 73 3.56 8.60 2.18
C LEU A 73 3.29 7.50 1.14
N LEU A 74 4.33 6.76 0.73
CA LEU A 74 4.19 5.55 -0.10
C LEU A 74 3.32 4.49 0.58
N ASN A 75 3.55 4.21 1.86
CA ASN A 75 2.71 3.28 2.63
C ASN A 75 1.24 3.67 2.51
N ARG A 76 0.92 4.94 2.77
CA ARG A 76 -0.46 5.43 2.76
C ARG A 76 -1.09 5.36 1.37
N VAL A 77 -0.32 5.58 0.30
CA VAL A 77 -0.82 5.35 -1.07
C VAL A 77 -1.15 3.87 -1.28
N VAL A 78 -0.24 2.96 -0.92
CA VAL A 78 -0.43 1.51 -1.02
C VAL A 78 -1.63 1.05 -0.21
N GLU A 79 -1.77 1.49 1.05
CA GLU A 79 -2.90 1.16 1.91
C GLU A 79 -4.21 1.81 1.44
N LYS A 80 -4.17 2.98 0.79
CA LYS A 80 -5.39 3.56 0.21
C LYS A 80 -5.93 2.72 -0.94
N VAL A 81 -5.04 2.12 -1.73
CA VAL A 81 -5.40 1.22 -2.83
C VAL A 81 -5.83 -0.13 -2.28
N TYR A 82 -4.90 -0.84 -1.64
CA TYR A 82 -5.06 -2.24 -1.28
C TYR A 82 -5.59 -2.48 0.13
N GLY A 83 -5.48 -1.50 1.04
CA GLY A 83 -5.61 -1.70 2.49
C GLY A 83 -4.34 -2.31 3.09
N SER A 84 -4.31 -2.49 4.42
CA SER A 84 -3.29 -3.34 5.03
C SER A 84 -3.46 -4.77 4.50
N LEU A 85 -2.37 -5.42 4.13
CA LEU A 85 -2.38 -6.77 3.55
C LEU A 85 -1.83 -7.84 4.51
N ASP A 86 -1.08 -7.43 5.51
CA ASP A 86 -0.63 -8.29 6.61
C ASP A 86 -0.37 -7.42 7.86
N LEU A 87 -0.18 -8.07 9.00
CA LEU A 87 0.23 -7.40 10.23
C LEU A 87 1.65 -6.84 10.08
N PRO A 88 1.92 -5.63 10.63
CA PRO A 88 3.25 -5.05 10.55
C PRO A 88 4.26 -5.95 11.26
N GLN A 89 5.40 -6.18 10.60
CA GLN A 89 6.48 -7.01 11.10
C GLN A 89 7.68 -6.15 11.41
N ARG A 90 8.25 -6.36 12.59
CA ARG A 90 9.46 -5.68 13.02
C ARG A 90 10.61 -6.01 12.07
N LYS A 91 11.28 -4.97 11.56
CA LYS A 91 12.52 -5.12 10.79
C LYS A 91 13.73 -4.84 11.67
N GLU A 92 14.67 -5.77 11.67
CA GLU A 92 15.88 -5.68 12.51
C GLU A 92 16.86 -4.60 12.02
N ASN A 93 16.86 -4.31 10.72
CA ASN A 93 17.80 -3.37 10.10
C ASN A 93 17.27 -1.92 10.04
N LEU A 94 16.23 -1.61 10.83
CA LEU A 94 15.57 -0.32 10.85
C LEU A 94 15.57 0.25 12.28
N ASP A 95 16.01 1.50 12.42
CA ASP A 95 16.12 2.13 13.73
C ASP A 95 14.79 2.21 14.49
N TYR A 96 14.80 1.61 15.68
CA TYR A 96 13.63 1.44 16.52
C TYR A 96 13.06 2.75 17.05
N ASN A 97 13.89 3.80 17.14
CA ASN A 97 13.47 5.11 17.64
C ASN A 97 12.90 6.02 16.54
N PHE A 98 12.90 5.57 15.28
CA PHE A 98 12.37 6.37 14.19
C PHE A 98 10.84 6.49 14.30
N LEU A 99 10.34 7.73 14.37
CA LEU A 99 8.92 8.03 14.64
C LEU A 99 7.95 7.35 13.65
N LEU A 100 8.28 7.36 12.35
CA LEU A 100 7.40 6.80 11.30
C LEU A 100 7.69 5.33 11.01
N ARG A 101 8.49 4.65 11.85
CA ARG A 101 8.91 3.26 11.65
C ARG A 101 7.74 2.32 11.40
N GLY A 102 6.65 2.44 12.15
CA GLY A 102 5.49 1.56 11.97
C GLY A 102 4.87 1.66 10.56
N GLU A 103 4.86 2.85 9.96
CA GLU A 103 4.36 3.05 8.59
C GLU A 103 5.35 2.49 7.56
N VAL A 104 6.66 2.60 7.82
CA VAL A 104 7.69 1.97 6.98
C VAL A 104 7.56 0.45 7.04
N GLU A 105 7.46 -0.14 8.23
CA GLU A 105 7.30 -1.60 8.40
C GLU A 105 6.02 -2.12 7.73
N GLN A 106 4.91 -1.37 7.84
CA GLN A 106 3.67 -1.70 7.15
C GLN A 106 3.83 -1.68 5.62
N LEU A 107 4.55 -0.70 5.06
CA LEU A 107 4.84 -0.64 3.62
C LEU A 107 5.59 -1.89 3.16
N LEU A 108 6.66 -2.26 3.87
CA LEU A 108 7.52 -3.38 3.49
C LEU A 108 6.74 -4.68 3.47
N VAL A 109 5.91 -4.91 4.49
CA VAL A 109 5.09 -6.11 4.58
C VAL A 109 3.99 -6.14 3.51
N ASN A 110 3.37 -4.99 3.23
CA ASN A 110 2.40 -4.87 2.13
C ASN A 110 3.07 -5.17 0.78
N MET A 111 4.25 -4.59 0.51
CA MET A 111 5.02 -4.83 -0.72
C MET A 111 5.40 -6.30 -0.85
N LYS A 112 5.91 -6.92 0.22
CA LYS A 112 6.24 -8.34 0.26
C LYS A 112 5.03 -9.22 -0.04
N THR A 113 3.87 -8.87 0.52
CA THR A 113 2.63 -9.61 0.27
C THR A 113 2.19 -9.51 -1.20
N VAL A 114 2.16 -8.30 -1.76
CA VAL A 114 1.83 -8.11 -3.18
C VAL A 114 2.78 -8.91 -4.06
N TRP A 115 4.07 -8.88 -3.74
CA TRP A 115 5.08 -9.64 -4.46
C TRP A 115 4.90 -11.16 -4.36
N GLN A 116 4.60 -11.67 -3.18
CA GLN A 116 4.31 -13.09 -2.97
C GLN A 116 3.07 -13.54 -3.75
N VAL A 117 2.00 -12.76 -3.77
CA VAL A 117 0.82 -13.07 -4.59
C VAL A 117 1.16 -13.02 -6.09
N GLU A 118 1.94 -12.03 -6.52
CA GLU A 118 2.31 -11.88 -7.93
C GLU A 118 3.19 -13.04 -8.43
N THR A 119 4.06 -13.55 -7.56
CA THR A 119 5.04 -14.62 -7.89
C THR A 119 4.62 -16.00 -7.40
N ASN A 120 3.42 -16.15 -6.83
CA ASN A 120 2.98 -17.36 -6.11
C ASN A 120 3.96 -17.81 -5.02
N ALA A 121 4.65 -16.86 -4.39
CA ALA A 121 5.71 -17.06 -3.39
C ALA A 121 6.89 -17.92 -3.88
N LEU A 122 7.09 -18.01 -5.20
CA LEU A 122 8.20 -18.77 -5.80
C LEU A 122 9.46 -17.92 -6.03
N SER A 123 9.38 -16.60 -5.81
CA SER A 123 10.51 -15.69 -5.92
C SER A 123 11.15 -15.42 -4.55
N THR A 124 12.49 -15.36 -4.52
CA THR A 124 13.28 -14.95 -3.34
C THR A 124 13.50 -13.44 -3.26
N TYR A 125 13.11 -12.69 -4.29
CA TYR A 125 13.23 -11.23 -4.31
C TYR A 125 12.29 -10.60 -3.27
N ASP A 126 12.76 -9.61 -2.51
CA ASP A 126 11.93 -8.78 -1.64
C ASP A 126 12.12 -7.31 -2.03
N PRO A 127 11.13 -6.70 -2.73
CA PRO A 127 11.27 -5.31 -3.19
C PRO A 127 11.40 -4.32 -2.03
N GLY A 128 10.79 -4.61 -0.87
CA GLY A 128 10.85 -3.73 0.30
C GLY A 128 12.23 -3.74 0.94
N ASP A 129 12.79 -4.93 1.16
CA ASP A 129 14.14 -5.04 1.76
C ASP A 129 15.22 -4.47 0.83
N ARG A 130 15.09 -4.68 -0.49
CA ARG A 130 15.96 -4.06 -1.50
C ARG A 130 15.92 -2.55 -1.45
N MET A 131 14.71 -1.98 -1.38
CA MET A 131 14.50 -0.53 -1.26
C MET A 131 15.21 0.07 -0.04
N LEU A 132 15.09 -0.56 1.13
CA LEU A 132 15.78 -0.08 2.33
C LEU A 132 17.30 -0.25 2.25
N TYR A 133 17.77 -1.38 1.71
CA TYR A 133 19.19 -1.65 1.55
C TYR A 133 19.86 -0.56 0.69
N TYR A 134 19.22 -0.13 -0.39
CA TYR A 134 19.76 0.94 -1.22
C TYR A 134 19.76 2.32 -0.54
N LEU A 135 18.79 2.61 0.33
CA LEU A 135 18.85 3.83 1.15
C LEU A 135 20.03 3.80 2.13
N TYR A 136 20.34 2.63 2.70
CA TYR A 136 21.54 2.44 3.51
C TYR A 136 22.84 2.61 2.70
N LEU A 137 22.86 2.12 1.46
CA LEU A 137 24.00 2.36 0.55
C LEU A 137 24.18 3.86 0.28
N ALA A 138 23.09 4.59 0.03
CA ALA A 138 23.15 6.05 -0.14
C ALA A 138 23.66 6.76 1.12
N GLU A 139 23.22 6.35 2.32
CA GLU A 139 23.73 6.88 3.60
C GLU A 139 25.24 6.68 3.75
N SER A 140 25.75 5.51 3.36
CA SER A 140 27.17 5.17 3.47
C SER A 140 28.05 5.75 2.34
N GLY A 141 27.49 6.64 1.51
CA GLY A 141 28.19 7.26 0.38
C GLY A 141 28.47 6.30 -0.77
N GLN A 142 27.86 5.11 -0.76
CA GLN A 142 28.01 4.13 -1.82
C GLN A 142 27.07 4.42 -3.01
N LEU A 143 27.51 4.03 -4.20
CA LEU A 143 26.71 4.20 -5.40
C LEU A 143 25.52 3.23 -5.41
N ILE A 144 24.31 3.78 -5.38
CA ILE A 144 23.05 3.04 -5.59
C ILE A 144 22.84 2.52 -7.02
N LYS A 145 23.77 2.84 -7.95
CA LYS A 145 23.67 2.60 -9.40
C LYS A 145 24.49 1.40 -9.89
N LYS A 146 25.12 0.65 -8.98
CA LYS A 146 25.95 -0.52 -9.32
C LYS A 146 25.67 -1.63 -8.32
N GLN A 147 25.88 -2.88 -8.74
CA GLN A 147 25.87 -4.01 -7.82
C GLN A 147 26.85 -3.74 -6.68
N GLN A 148 26.37 -3.83 -5.45
CA GLN A 148 27.22 -3.95 -4.29
C GLN A 148 27.07 -5.36 -3.75
N LYS A 149 28.17 -5.93 -3.25
CA LYS A 149 28.09 -7.18 -2.50
C LYS A 149 27.22 -6.93 -1.28
N GLU A 150 26.14 -7.69 -1.16
CA GLU A 150 25.24 -7.56 -0.02
C GLU A 150 26.00 -7.75 1.29
N ASN A 151 25.98 -6.72 2.12
CA ASN A 151 26.39 -6.83 3.49
C ASN A 151 25.18 -7.38 4.26
N PRO A 152 25.23 -8.60 4.82
CA PRO A 152 24.11 -9.15 5.57
C PRO A 152 23.83 -8.39 6.88
N LYS A 153 24.80 -7.60 7.37
CA LYS A 153 24.69 -6.78 8.59
C LYS A 153 24.71 -5.30 8.22
N TRP A 154 23.54 -4.79 7.89
CA TRP A 154 23.33 -3.37 7.61
C TRP A 154 22.28 -2.78 8.54
N TRP A 155 22.33 -1.48 8.75
CA TRP A 155 21.43 -0.77 9.65
C TRP A 155 21.12 0.60 9.07
N LEU A 156 19.84 0.88 8.83
CA LEU A 156 19.36 2.18 8.35
C LEU A 156 18.99 3.05 9.55
N SER A 157 19.77 4.11 9.77
CA SER A 157 19.65 4.96 10.96
C SER A 157 18.45 5.92 10.89
N SER A 158 17.96 6.38 12.05
CA SER A 158 16.97 7.47 12.10
C SER A 158 17.50 8.74 11.42
N ALA A 159 18.80 9.02 11.54
CA ALA A 159 19.44 10.17 10.91
C ALA A 159 19.37 10.06 9.38
N ALA A 160 19.62 8.89 8.81
CA ALA A 160 19.47 8.67 7.37
C ALA A 160 18.04 8.82 6.90
N LEU A 161 17.06 8.34 7.66
CA LEU A 161 15.64 8.52 7.34
C LEU A 161 15.20 9.98 7.41
N GLN A 162 15.87 10.81 8.21
CA GLN A 162 15.62 12.25 8.29
C GLN A 162 16.31 13.06 7.18
N GLN A 163 17.27 12.49 6.45
CA GLN A 163 17.88 13.16 5.30
C GLN A 163 16.85 13.46 4.20
N SER A 164 17.09 14.54 3.47
CA SER A 164 16.23 14.94 2.35
C SER A 164 16.31 13.94 1.20
N LEU A 165 15.17 13.66 0.58
CA LEU A 165 15.07 12.73 -0.54
C LEU A 165 15.47 13.43 -1.86
N SER A 166 16.40 12.86 -2.61
CA SER A 166 16.68 13.31 -3.98
C SER A 166 15.68 12.72 -4.99
N ARG A 167 15.56 13.31 -6.18
CA ARG A 167 14.73 12.76 -7.26
C ARG A 167 15.19 11.37 -7.70
N GLU A 168 16.48 11.10 -7.65
CA GLU A 168 17.03 9.79 -7.97
C GLU A 168 16.64 8.74 -6.93
N GLU A 169 16.76 9.07 -5.64
CA GLU A 169 16.31 8.19 -4.55
C GLU A 169 14.80 7.96 -4.64
N ALA A 170 14.01 9.00 -4.90
CA ALA A 170 12.58 8.87 -5.11
C ALA A 170 12.25 7.88 -6.24
N SER A 171 13.01 7.94 -7.34
CA SER A 171 12.84 6.99 -8.46
C SER A 171 13.20 5.56 -8.06
N LEU A 172 14.23 5.39 -7.24
CA LEU A 172 14.59 4.10 -6.67
C LEU A 172 13.47 3.52 -5.82
N LEU A 173 12.87 4.31 -4.93
CA LEU A 173 11.75 3.84 -4.10
C LEU A 173 10.57 3.39 -4.98
N LEU A 174 10.20 4.23 -5.95
CA LEU A 174 9.10 3.98 -6.88
C LEU A 174 9.33 2.74 -7.74
N PHE A 175 10.56 2.50 -8.20
CA PHE A 175 10.91 1.30 -8.97
C PHE A 175 10.58 0.02 -8.20
N HIS A 176 10.97 -0.06 -6.93
CA HIS A 176 10.73 -1.23 -6.09
C HIS A 176 9.24 -1.40 -5.77
N VAL A 177 8.52 -0.29 -5.53
CA VAL A 177 7.06 -0.29 -5.34
C VAL A 177 6.33 -0.79 -6.60
N LEU A 178 6.86 -0.48 -7.79
CA LEU A 178 6.31 -0.90 -9.09
C LEU A 178 6.86 -2.25 -9.60
N ALA A 179 7.67 -2.95 -8.80
CA ALA A 179 8.24 -4.24 -9.19
C ALA A 179 7.18 -5.28 -9.64
N PRO A 180 6.00 -5.42 -8.99
CA PRO A 180 4.96 -6.33 -9.47
C PRO A 180 4.50 -6.03 -10.90
N GLN A 181 4.35 -4.75 -11.26
CA GLN A 181 3.98 -4.39 -12.63
C GLN A 181 5.13 -4.70 -13.60
N LYS A 182 6.36 -4.34 -13.24
CA LYS A 182 7.54 -4.63 -14.06
C LYS A 182 7.69 -6.12 -14.35
N PHE A 183 7.47 -6.94 -13.32
CA PHE A 183 7.45 -8.39 -13.44
C PHE A 183 6.41 -8.86 -14.47
N ARG A 184 5.18 -8.33 -14.41
CA ARG A 184 4.11 -8.65 -15.36
C ARG A 184 4.46 -8.23 -16.79
N THR A 185 4.92 -6.98 -16.98
CA THR A 185 5.23 -6.45 -18.33
C THR A 185 6.45 -7.11 -18.95
N ALA A 186 7.39 -7.59 -18.14
CA ALA A 186 8.55 -8.34 -18.61
C ALA A 186 8.24 -9.82 -18.88
N ASN A 187 7.03 -10.29 -18.57
CA ASN A 187 6.58 -11.68 -18.75
C ASN A 187 7.56 -12.71 -18.13
N LEU A 188 8.01 -12.42 -16.91
CA LEU A 188 9.01 -13.23 -16.23
C LEU A 188 8.41 -14.46 -15.57
N LYS A 189 9.22 -15.51 -15.45
CA LYS A 189 8.92 -16.59 -14.52
C LYS A 189 9.27 -16.14 -13.11
N PRO A 190 8.48 -16.53 -12.08
CA PRO A 190 8.75 -16.17 -10.69
C PRO A 190 10.18 -16.45 -10.21
N GLN A 191 10.78 -17.57 -10.63
CA GLN A 191 12.12 -17.99 -10.23
C GLN A 191 13.21 -17.07 -10.79
N ASP A 192 12.98 -16.46 -11.96
CA ASP A 192 13.94 -15.60 -12.63
C ASP A 192 13.90 -14.15 -12.09
N ALA A 193 12.88 -13.83 -11.29
CA ALA A 193 12.65 -12.45 -10.86
C ALA A 193 13.80 -11.90 -10.01
N ALA A 194 14.38 -12.67 -9.10
CA ALA A 194 15.52 -12.20 -8.30
C ALA A 194 16.69 -11.81 -9.20
N THR A 195 17.12 -12.70 -10.09
CA THR A 195 18.18 -12.41 -11.07
C THR A 195 17.86 -11.20 -11.93
N TYR A 196 16.61 -11.07 -12.40
CA TYR A 196 16.18 -9.95 -13.24
C TYR A 196 16.28 -8.59 -12.52
N PHE A 197 15.74 -8.49 -11.30
CA PHE A 197 15.75 -7.25 -10.55
C PHE A 197 17.12 -6.94 -9.93
N ASP A 198 17.91 -7.97 -9.59
CA ASP A 198 19.25 -7.79 -9.06
C ASP A 198 20.21 -7.31 -10.15
N SER A 199 20.06 -7.76 -11.39
CA SER A 199 20.84 -7.30 -12.56
C SER A 199 20.31 -6.01 -13.21
N PHE A 200 19.35 -5.33 -12.56
CA PHE A 200 18.69 -4.14 -13.13
C PHE A 200 19.65 -3.02 -13.56
N TYR A 201 20.76 -2.86 -12.85
CA TYR A 201 21.78 -1.87 -13.19
C TYR A 201 22.49 -2.16 -14.53
N GLU A 202 22.40 -3.38 -15.05
CA GLU A 202 22.98 -3.82 -16.33
C GLU A 202 22.02 -3.67 -17.51
N TRP A 203 20.74 -3.36 -17.25
CA TRP A 203 19.77 -3.21 -18.33
C TRP A 203 20.22 -2.12 -19.28
N LYS A 204 20.10 -2.36 -20.59
CA LYS A 204 20.47 -1.37 -21.61
C LYS A 204 19.66 -0.09 -21.37
N GLN A 205 20.34 0.92 -20.84
CA GLN A 205 19.72 2.21 -20.60
C GLN A 205 19.72 3.00 -21.90
N ASP A 206 18.53 3.23 -22.46
CA ASP A 206 18.34 4.27 -23.45
C ASP A 206 18.76 5.63 -22.83
N ARG A 207 19.51 6.45 -23.59
CA ARG A 207 20.05 7.74 -23.11
C ARG A 207 19.00 8.85 -23.15
N TYR A 208 17.78 8.55 -22.71
CA TYR A 208 16.68 9.50 -22.75
C TYR A 208 16.98 10.74 -21.90
N TYR A 209 17.44 10.52 -20.66
CA TYR A 209 17.91 11.60 -19.80
C TYR A 209 19.39 11.89 -20.07
N ARG A 210 19.71 13.17 -20.25
CA ARG A 210 21.06 13.62 -20.59
C ARG A 210 21.99 13.76 -19.38
N ASP A 211 21.40 13.84 -18.19
CA ASP A 211 22.06 14.25 -16.94
C ASP A 211 22.08 13.14 -15.88
N THR A 212 21.62 11.93 -16.20
CA THR A 212 21.77 10.78 -15.30
C THR A 212 21.95 9.47 -16.07
N TYR A 213 22.81 8.60 -15.52
CA TYR A 213 22.99 7.20 -15.91
C TYR A 213 22.37 6.22 -14.89
N SER A 214 21.54 6.73 -13.99
CA SER A 214 20.83 5.87 -13.06
C SER A 214 19.74 5.09 -13.79
N PRO A 215 19.62 3.78 -13.54
CA PRO A 215 18.62 2.96 -14.21
C PRO A 215 17.20 3.29 -13.70
N TYR A 216 17.05 3.73 -12.45
CA TYR A 216 15.73 3.87 -11.81
C TYR A 216 14.81 4.90 -12.50
N PRO A 217 15.25 6.16 -12.77
CA PRO A 217 14.39 7.13 -13.45
C PRO A 217 13.91 6.66 -14.81
N LEU A 218 14.76 5.94 -15.56
CA LEU A 218 14.41 5.43 -16.87
C LEU A 218 13.39 4.29 -16.76
N ALA A 219 13.58 3.36 -15.83
CA ALA A 219 12.68 2.22 -15.70
C ALA A 219 11.28 2.61 -15.29
N ILE A 220 11.10 3.65 -14.49
CA ILE A 220 9.75 4.09 -14.10
C ILE A 220 9.13 5.10 -15.08
N ARG A 221 9.83 5.45 -16.17
CA ARG A 221 9.40 6.50 -17.11
C ARG A 221 8.04 6.20 -17.75
N GLU A 222 7.76 4.94 -18.06
CA GLU A 222 6.50 4.51 -18.67
C GLU A 222 5.26 4.82 -17.81
N PHE A 223 5.45 4.97 -16.49
CA PHE A 223 4.39 5.33 -15.55
C PHE A 223 4.13 6.83 -15.46
N GLN A 224 4.94 7.65 -16.12
CA GLN A 224 4.79 9.12 -16.18
C GLN A 224 4.67 9.79 -14.80
N LEU A 225 5.29 9.21 -13.78
CA LEU A 225 5.26 9.73 -12.41
C LEU A 225 6.01 11.06 -12.29
N PHE A 226 7.15 11.14 -12.98
CA PHE A 226 7.89 12.37 -13.20
C PHE A 226 7.63 12.87 -14.63
N LEU A 227 7.03 14.06 -14.75
CA LEU A 227 6.86 14.72 -16.04
C LEU A 227 8.11 15.56 -16.31
N THR A 228 9.05 15.01 -17.06
CA THR A 228 10.28 15.70 -17.48
C THR A 228 10.62 15.37 -18.92
N GLU A 229 11.12 16.36 -19.66
CA GLU A 229 11.53 16.17 -21.05
C GLU A 229 12.82 15.36 -21.17
N LYS A 230 14.00 16.01 -21.17
CA LYS A 230 15.30 15.33 -21.39
C LYS A 230 16.31 15.51 -20.28
N THR A 231 15.93 16.22 -19.22
CA THR A 231 16.75 16.50 -18.03
C THR A 231 15.97 16.05 -16.81
N PHE A 232 16.52 15.08 -16.07
CA PHE A 232 15.85 14.47 -14.94
C PHE A 232 16.13 15.19 -13.62
N SER A 233 17.31 15.79 -13.48
CA SER A 233 17.87 16.41 -12.27
C SER A 233 17.98 15.43 -11.10
N PRO A 234 18.83 14.39 -11.18
CA PRO A 234 18.90 13.30 -10.20
C PRO A 234 19.19 13.79 -8.76
N ASP A 235 20.10 14.75 -8.61
CA ASP A 235 20.56 15.24 -7.31
C ASP A 235 19.64 16.30 -6.69
N LYS A 236 18.60 16.72 -7.43
CA LYS A 236 17.65 17.71 -6.91
C LYS A 236 16.92 17.13 -5.70
N VAL A 237 17.01 17.83 -4.58
CA VAL A 237 16.20 17.58 -3.40
C VAL A 237 14.74 17.85 -3.72
N MET A 238 13.88 16.87 -3.45
CA MET A 238 12.45 17.00 -3.66
C MET A 238 11.81 17.78 -2.51
N THR A 239 10.92 18.70 -2.87
CA THR A 239 9.99 19.31 -1.92
C THR A 239 8.83 18.37 -1.59
N ARG A 240 8.15 18.64 -0.47
CA ARG A 240 6.94 17.92 -0.07
C ARG A 240 5.83 18.02 -1.12
N ALA A 241 5.66 19.20 -1.74
CA ALA A 241 4.68 19.40 -2.81
C ALA A 241 5.00 18.58 -4.06
N GLU A 242 6.27 18.57 -4.49
CA GLU A 242 6.68 17.76 -5.65
C GLU A 242 6.43 16.27 -5.42
N TYR A 243 6.78 15.77 -4.24
CA TYR A 243 6.57 14.37 -3.94
C TYR A 243 5.08 14.03 -3.78
N ALA A 244 4.27 14.92 -3.21
CA ALA A 244 2.81 14.76 -3.17
C ALA A 244 2.20 14.62 -4.56
N VAL A 245 2.63 15.43 -5.53
CA VAL A 245 2.14 15.32 -6.92
C VAL A 245 2.54 13.99 -7.56
N VAL A 246 3.76 13.51 -7.29
CA VAL A 246 4.21 12.17 -7.72
C VAL A 246 3.36 11.06 -7.07
N MET A 247 3.07 11.16 -5.77
CA MET A 247 2.21 10.21 -5.06
C MET A 247 0.78 10.20 -5.58
N LYS A 248 0.26 11.36 -6.00
CA LYS A 248 -1.07 11.43 -6.61
C LYS A 248 -1.11 10.67 -7.94
N ARG A 249 -0.10 10.84 -8.80
CA ARG A 249 0.01 10.08 -10.05
C ARG A 249 0.14 8.57 -9.80
N LEU A 250 0.92 8.19 -8.79
CA LEU A 250 1.06 6.78 -8.40
C LEU A 250 -0.27 6.19 -7.90
N LEU A 251 -1.02 6.94 -7.09
CA LEU A 251 -2.34 6.55 -6.62
C LEU A 251 -3.31 6.35 -7.79
N ASP A 252 -3.34 7.29 -8.73
CA ASP A 252 -4.23 7.22 -9.90
C ASP A 252 -3.87 6.02 -10.79
N TYR A 253 -2.57 5.80 -11.03
CA TYR A 253 -2.06 4.62 -11.72
C TYR A 253 -2.57 3.33 -11.06
N TYR A 254 -2.36 3.18 -9.74
CA TYR A 254 -2.76 1.96 -9.05
C TYR A 254 -4.28 1.75 -9.00
N ARG A 255 -5.08 2.81 -8.92
CA ARG A 255 -6.55 2.69 -9.00
C ARG A 255 -6.99 2.13 -10.35
N ILE A 256 -6.40 2.63 -11.43
CA ILE A 256 -6.70 2.16 -12.79
C ILE A 256 -6.23 0.71 -12.96
N ASP A 257 -4.99 0.42 -12.56
CA ASP A 257 -4.39 -0.92 -12.68
C ASP A 257 -5.19 -1.96 -11.87
N THR A 258 -5.51 -1.66 -10.61
CA THR A 258 -6.27 -2.55 -9.73
C THR A 258 -7.65 -2.88 -10.31
N LEU A 259 -8.37 -1.88 -10.81
CA LEU A 259 -9.67 -2.07 -11.45
C LEU A 259 -9.56 -2.92 -12.74
N ALA A 260 -8.52 -2.67 -13.54
CA ALA A 260 -8.28 -3.40 -14.79
C ALA A 260 -7.96 -4.87 -14.53
N GLN A 261 -7.22 -5.21 -13.46
CA GLN A 261 -6.89 -6.58 -13.11
C GLN A 261 -8.12 -7.45 -12.83
N PHE A 262 -9.20 -6.89 -12.27
CA PHE A 262 -10.47 -7.63 -12.09
C PHE A 262 -11.19 -7.96 -13.40
N ARG A 263 -10.81 -7.32 -14.51
CA ARG A 263 -11.34 -7.56 -15.87
C ARG A 263 -10.33 -8.30 -16.76
N ALA A 264 -9.14 -8.60 -16.24
CA ALA A 264 -8.08 -9.27 -16.97
C ALA A 264 -8.31 -10.79 -17.04
N ALA A 265 -7.34 -11.51 -17.60
CA ALA A 265 -7.35 -12.97 -17.65
C ALA A 265 -7.48 -13.59 -16.25
N ILE A 266 -8.05 -14.80 -16.20
CA ILE A 266 -8.44 -15.48 -14.96
C ILE A 266 -7.33 -15.51 -13.89
N ASN A 267 -6.08 -15.78 -14.29
CA ASN A 267 -4.94 -15.81 -13.37
C ASN A 267 -4.68 -14.45 -12.71
N GLN A 268 -4.79 -13.34 -13.46
CA GLN A 268 -4.61 -12.01 -12.90
C GLN A 268 -5.80 -11.58 -12.05
N GLN A 269 -7.02 -11.94 -12.49
CA GLN A 269 -8.24 -11.72 -11.70
C GLN A 269 -8.15 -12.44 -10.34
N GLN A 270 -7.65 -13.67 -10.31
CA GLN A 270 -7.46 -14.44 -9.07
C GLN A 270 -6.41 -13.81 -8.13
N LYS A 271 -5.29 -13.32 -8.67
CA LYS A 271 -4.26 -12.61 -7.88
C LYS A 271 -4.82 -11.35 -7.21
N ILE A 272 -5.50 -10.49 -7.96
CA ILE A 272 -6.07 -9.26 -7.37
C ILE A 272 -7.22 -9.58 -6.40
N ALA A 273 -8.01 -10.62 -6.68
CA ALA A 273 -9.03 -11.12 -5.77
C ALA A 273 -8.43 -11.62 -4.45
N GLN A 274 -7.28 -12.30 -4.51
CA GLN A 274 -6.56 -12.74 -3.31
C GLN A 274 -6.12 -11.56 -2.44
N LEU A 275 -5.56 -10.50 -3.04
CA LEU A 275 -5.20 -9.27 -2.31
C LEU A 275 -6.43 -8.59 -1.69
N TYR A 276 -7.54 -8.52 -2.44
CA TYR A 276 -8.78 -7.92 -1.96
C TYR A 276 -9.35 -8.65 -0.74
N LEU A 277 -9.48 -9.98 -0.82
CA LEU A 277 -9.97 -10.80 0.29
C LEU A 277 -9.01 -10.80 1.49
N ARG A 278 -7.69 -10.77 1.24
CA ARG A 278 -6.70 -10.65 2.32
C ARG A 278 -6.86 -9.34 3.08
N SER A 279 -6.99 -8.22 2.37
CA SER A 279 -7.26 -6.92 3.00
C SER A 279 -8.58 -6.91 3.76
N ALA A 280 -9.64 -7.45 3.17
CA ALA A 280 -10.97 -7.49 3.80
C ALA A 280 -10.96 -8.31 5.10
N ASN A 281 -10.32 -9.48 5.09
CA ASN A 281 -10.24 -10.35 6.27
C ASN A 281 -9.33 -9.76 7.35
N LEU A 282 -8.24 -9.08 6.98
CA LEU A 282 -7.40 -8.39 7.95
C LEU A 282 -8.11 -7.18 8.57
N ALA A 283 -8.91 -6.45 7.79
CA ALA A 283 -9.74 -5.36 8.32
C ALA A 283 -10.75 -5.88 9.35
N TRP A 284 -11.30 -7.07 9.12
CA TRP A 284 -12.17 -7.75 10.08
C TRP A 284 -11.42 -8.11 11.37
N GLU A 285 -10.25 -8.74 11.26
CA GLU A 285 -9.41 -9.11 12.40
C GLU A 285 -9.02 -7.89 13.25
N LYS A 286 -8.63 -6.78 12.59
CA LYS A 286 -8.24 -5.53 13.24
C LYS A 286 -9.43 -4.70 13.74
N LYS A 287 -10.68 -5.11 13.45
CA LYS A 287 -11.90 -4.33 13.71
C LYS A 287 -11.85 -2.93 13.09
N ASP A 288 -11.22 -2.78 11.93
CA ASP A 288 -11.08 -1.51 11.21
C ASP A 288 -12.41 -1.13 10.54
N GLN A 289 -13.26 -0.41 11.29
CA GLN A 289 -14.59 -0.02 10.84
C GLN A 289 -14.57 0.82 9.56
N ALA A 290 -13.57 1.69 9.41
CA ALA A 290 -13.43 2.54 8.24
C ALA A 290 -13.20 1.67 6.99
N ARG A 291 -12.28 0.70 7.06
CA ARG A 291 -12.03 -0.21 5.94
C ARG A 291 -13.19 -1.18 5.72
N LEU A 292 -13.78 -1.73 6.79
CA LEU A 292 -14.91 -2.66 6.70
C LEU A 292 -16.11 -2.06 5.97
N SER A 293 -16.48 -0.82 6.29
CA SER A 293 -17.61 -0.12 5.63
C SER A 293 -17.40 0.10 4.13
N VAL A 294 -16.14 0.19 3.70
CA VAL A 294 -15.73 0.39 2.31
C VAL A 294 -15.75 -0.93 1.51
N VAL A 295 -15.40 -2.05 2.14
CA VAL A 295 -15.23 -3.34 1.45
C VAL A 295 -16.40 -4.32 1.63
N PHE A 296 -17.18 -4.22 2.71
CA PHE A 296 -18.35 -5.08 2.97
C PHE A 296 -19.67 -4.29 3.01
N SER A 297 -20.76 -4.90 2.53
CA SER A 297 -22.11 -4.43 2.83
C SER A 297 -22.47 -4.72 4.29
N PRO A 298 -23.45 -4.00 4.88
CA PRO A 298 -23.93 -4.30 6.23
C PRO A 298 -24.40 -5.76 6.39
N ASP A 299 -25.03 -6.33 5.37
CA ASP A 299 -25.49 -7.72 5.41
C ASP A 299 -24.33 -8.72 5.29
N ALA A 300 -23.32 -8.44 4.46
CA ALA A 300 -22.11 -9.24 4.40
C ALA A 300 -21.35 -9.25 5.75
N LEU A 301 -21.33 -8.12 6.48
CA LEU A 301 -20.75 -8.07 7.82
C LEU A 301 -21.52 -8.94 8.83
N LYS A 302 -22.85 -9.01 8.73
CA LYS A 302 -23.66 -9.94 9.55
C LYS A 302 -23.30 -11.39 9.23
N SER A 303 -23.17 -11.73 7.95
CA SER A 303 -22.73 -13.07 7.53
C SER A 303 -21.32 -13.39 8.03
N MET A 304 -20.39 -12.43 7.95
CA MET A 304 -19.03 -12.58 8.44
C MET A 304 -18.99 -12.84 9.95
N ALA A 305 -19.85 -12.16 10.73
CA ALA A 305 -19.98 -12.36 12.17
C ALA A 305 -20.50 -13.76 12.55
N ALA A 306 -21.30 -14.36 11.68
CA ALA A 306 -21.92 -15.67 11.88
C ALA A 306 -21.03 -16.84 11.43
N LEU A 307 -19.85 -16.59 10.89
CA LEU A 307 -18.95 -17.65 10.41
C LEU A 307 -18.46 -18.54 11.57
N PRO A 308 -18.53 -19.87 11.43
CA PRO A 308 -17.95 -20.80 12.41
C PRO A 308 -16.43 -20.63 12.57
N GLN A 309 -15.78 -20.19 11.48
CA GLN A 309 -14.37 -19.90 11.43
C GLN A 309 -14.07 -18.75 10.47
N VAL A 310 -13.21 -17.84 10.92
CA VAL A 310 -12.78 -16.68 10.15
C VAL A 310 -11.55 -17.07 9.33
N PRO A 311 -11.55 -16.80 8.01
CA PRO A 311 -10.38 -16.99 7.16
C PRO A 311 -9.12 -16.34 7.72
N LYS A 312 -8.04 -17.12 7.77
CA LYS A 312 -6.70 -16.63 8.07
C LYS A 312 -5.78 -16.88 6.88
N TYR A 313 -4.82 -15.98 6.68
CA TYR A 313 -3.81 -16.09 5.61
C TYR A 313 -2.47 -16.55 6.19
N ASN A 314 -2.46 -17.75 6.76
CA ASN A 314 -1.27 -18.37 7.38
C ASN A 314 -0.47 -19.26 6.41
N GLY A 315 -0.80 -19.21 5.12
CA GLY A 315 -0.22 -20.05 4.08
C GLY A 315 -0.80 -19.75 2.70
N PRO A 316 -0.47 -20.55 1.67
CA PRO A 316 -1.03 -20.37 0.33
C PRO A 316 -2.54 -20.60 0.37
N VAL A 317 -3.29 -19.56 0.00
CA VAL A 317 -4.75 -19.59 -0.15
C VAL A 317 -5.06 -19.66 -1.64
N THR A 318 -5.90 -20.61 -2.04
CA THR A 318 -6.37 -20.71 -3.41
C THR A 318 -7.67 -19.93 -3.54
N ILE A 319 -7.72 -19.01 -4.50
CA ILE A 319 -8.95 -18.30 -4.87
C ILE A 319 -9.33 -18.71 -6.29
N THR A 320 -10.57 -19.15 -6.48
CA THR A 320 -11.17 -19.27 -7.80
C THR A 320 -12.26 -18.22 -7.97
N SER A 321 -12.64 -17.95 -9.21
CA SER A 321 -13.67 -16.96 -9.52
C SER A 321 -14.63 -17.51 -10.56
N LYS A 322 -15.93 -17.24 -10.38
CA LYS A 322 -16.99 -17.55 -11.34
C LYS A 322 -17.89 -16.32 -11.48
N VAL A 323 -18.31 -16.03 -12.70
CA VAL A 323 -19.32 -14.99 -12.94
C VAL A 323 -20.69 -15.55 -12.57
N ASP A 324 -21.58 -14.73 -12.03
CA ASP A 324 -22.95 -15.17 -11.72
C ASP A 324 -23.71 -15.53 -13.01
N ILE A 325 -24.50 -16.60 -12.94
CA ILE A 325 -25.24 -17.13 -14.09
C ILE A 325 -26.36 -16.19 -14.57
N ASN A 326 -26.91 -15.38 -13.66
CA ASN A 326 -28.03 -14.49 -13.95
C ASN A 326 -27.60 -13.04 -14.19
N ASP A 327 -26.45 -12.61 -13.63
CA ASP A 327 -25.92 -11.26 -13.82
C ASP A 327 -24.39 -11.26 -14.04
N PRO A 328 -23.91 -10.99 -15.27
CA PRO A 328 -22.49 -11.01 -15.57
C PRO A 328 -21.67 -9.93 -14.86
N LYS A 329 -22.30 -8.95 -14.20
CA LYS A 329 -21.62 -7.92 -13.40
C LYS A 329 -21.22 -8.46 -12.02
N ILE A 330 -21.92 -9.48 -11.54
CA ILE A 330 -21.68 -10.12 -10.25
C ILE A 330 -20.56 -11.16 -10.39
N LEU A 331 -19.58 -11.06 -9.49
CA LEU A 331 -18.46 -11.99 -9.43
C LEU A 331 -18.54 -12.76 -8.12
N TRP A 332 -18.49 -14.08 -8.20
CA TRP A 332 -18.32 -14.94 -7.03
C TRP A 332 -16.86 -15.31 -6.90
N LEU A 333 -16.27 -15.00 -5.75
CA LEU A 333 -14.95 -15.49 -5.37
C LEU A 333 -15.13 -16.68 -4.42
N ILE A 334 -14.41 -17.75 -4.69
CA ILE A 334 -14.43 -18.95 -3.85
C ILE A 334 -13.03 -19.10 -3.25
N GLY A 335 -12.92 -18.86 -1.95
CA GLY A 335 -11.68 -18.98 -1.22
C GLY A 335 -11.59 -20.32 -0.50
N PHE A 336 -10.48 -21.03 -0.70
CA PHE A 336 -10.14 -22.26 0.00
C PHE A 336 -9.11 -21.96 1.08
N TYR A 337 -9.48 -22.17 2.33
CA TYR A 337 -8.67 -21.80 3.48
C TYR A 337 -8.25 -23.07 4.23
N PRO A 338 -6.94 -23.37 4.29
CA PRO A 338 -6.46 -24.48 5.10
C PRO A 338 -6.49 -24.11 6.59
N ASP A 339 -7.01 -25.00 7.44
CA ASP A 339 -6.99 -24.84 8.90
C ASP A 339 -6.52 -26.14 9.57
N PRO A 340 -5.32 -26.15 10.18
CA PRO A 340 -4.73 -27.36 10.75
C PRO A 340 -5.44 -27.83 12.03
N VAL A 341 -6.29 -26.99 12.64
CA VAL A 341 -6.98 -27.29 13.90
C VAL A 341 -8.43 -27.68 13.66
N LYS A 342 -9.14 -26.95 12.81
CA LYS A 342 -10.59 -27.11 12.58
C LYS A 342 -10.93 -27.82 11.26
N GLY A 343 -9.96 -28.08 10.42
CA GLY A 343 -10.15 -28.64 9.08
C GLY A 343 -10.38 -27.56 8.03
N ASP A 344 -9.97 -27.86 6.81
CA ASP A 344 -10.04 -26.96 5.67
C ASP A 344 -11.50 -26.57 5.37
N PHE A 345 -11.69 -25.34 4.90
CA PHE A 345 -13.02 -24.83 4.60
C PHE A 345 -13.06 -23.92 3.40
N GLN A 346 -14.28 -23.69 2.92
CA GLN A 346 -14.54 -22.83 1.79
C GLN A 346 -15.44 -21.67 2.20
N ILE A 347 -15.14 -20.49 1.66
CA ILE A 347 -16.05 -19.35 1.70
C ILE A 347 -16.30 -18.84 0.29
N GLU A 348 -17.58 -18.65 -0.04
CA GLU A 348 -18.00 -17.94 -1.24
C GLU A 348 -18.34 -16.49 -0.90
N TYR A 349 -17.73 -15.56 -1.64
CA TYR A 349 -17.96 -14.13 -1.53
C TYR A 349 -18.66 -13.63 -2.77
N LYS A 350 -19.83 -13.01 -2.60
CA LYS A 350 -20.54 -12.31 -3.67
C LYS A 350 -19.99 -10.89 -3.79
N LEU A 351 -19.46 -10.54 -4.96
CA LEU A 351 -18.93 -9.21 -5.25
C LEU A 351 -19.80 -8.50 -6.29
N GLU A 352 -20.27 -7.32 -5.91
CA GLU A 352 -21.02 -6.40 -6.78
C GLU A 352 -20.18 -5.16 -7.10
N GLN A 353 -20.49 -4.47 -8.20
CA GLN A 353 -19.75 -3.26 -8.59
C GLN A 353 -19.96 -2.13 -7.58
N ALA A 354 -18.88 -1.43 -7.23
CA ALA A 354 -18.94 -0.29 -6.32
C ALA A 354 -17.74 0.64 -6.50
N ASP A 355 -17.97 1.95 -6.50
CA ASP A 355 -16.92 2.97 -6.70
C ASP A 355 -16.22 3.38 -5.39
N ALA A 356 -16.56 2.73 -4.28
CA ALA A 356 -16.07 3.12 -2.94
C ALA A 356 -14.59 2.78 -2.69
N ASN A 357 -13.96 1.94 -3.53
CA ASN A 357 -12.57 1.51 -3.37
C ASN A 357 -11.89 1.21 -4.71
N ALA A 358 -10.56 1.06 -4.70
CA ALA A 358 -9.75 0.85 -5.90
C ALA A 358 -10.03 -0.46 -6.64
N PHE A 359 -10.64 -1.45 -5.98
CA PHE A 359 -11.03 -2.72 -6.59
C PHE A 359 -12.31 -2.62 -7.43
N GLY A 360 -13.06 -1.51 -7.32
CA GLY A 360 -14.31 -1.30 -8.06
C GLY A 360 -15.43 -2.27 -7.68
N ARG A 361 -15.31 -2.93 -6.53
CA ARG A 361 -16.21 -3.98 -6.07
C ARG A 361 -16.43 -3.91 -4.56
N LYS A 362 -17.58 -4.41 -4.10
CA LYS A 362 -17.96 -4.55 -2.71
C LYS A 362 -18.45 -5.96 -2.43
N ILE A 363 -18.07 -6.54 -1.29
CA ILE A 363 -18.55 -7.84 -0.84
C ILE A 363 -19.95 -7.65 -0.29
N THR A 364 -20.95 -8.25 -0.92
CA THR A 364 -22.38 -8.08 -0.56
C THR A 364 -22.99 -9.30 0.10
N ALA A 365 -22.35 -10.47 0.00
CA ALA A 365 -22.70 -11.68 0.75
C ALA A 365 -21.46 -12.53 1.01
N VAL A 366 -21.51 -13.29 2.12
CA VAL A 366 -20.48 -14.27 2.51
C VAL A 366 -21.20 -15.57 2.86
N ILE A 367 -20.81 -16.67 2.22
CA ILE A 367 -21.44 -17.99 2.39
C ILE A 367 -20.37 -19.00 2.80
N TYR A 368 -20.60 -19.68 3.92
CA TYR A 368 -19.69 -20.70 4.45
C TYR A 368 -20.11 -22.10 3.96
N SER A 369 -19.13 -22.93 3.60
CA SER A 369 -19.31 -24.36 3.38
C SER A 369 -18.19 -25.14 4.04
N GLU A 370 -18.54 -26.18 4.80
CA GLU A 370 -17.59 -27.23 5.17
C GLU A 370 -17.23 -28.04 3.93
N LYS A 371 -16.02 -28.58 3.90
CA LYS A 371 -15.49 -29.30 2.75
C LYS A 371 -15.21 -30.76 3.05
#